data_AF-A0A399YJ74-F1
#
_entry.id   AF-A0A399YJ74-F1
#
_cell.length_a   1.000
_cell.length_b   1.000
_cell.length_c   1.000
_cell.angle_alpha   90.00
_cell.angle_beta   90.00
_cell.angle_gamma   90.00
#
_symmetry.space_group_name_H-M   'P 1'
#
loop_
_entity.id
_entity.type
_entity.pdbx_description
1 polymer ?
#
loop_
_entity_poly.entity_id
_entity_poly.type
_entity_poly.pdbx_seq_one_letter_code
_entity_poly.pdbx_strand_id
1 'polypeptide(L)'
;MLRGGALILVTVLVAVLFLVHPGAARAERSAAPPDDMNSLLLTMSLGAPSGAAQPQPDSHPTTDFACRSCHGDTDAEVVFPSGESLPVEVDLPGFDASVHGADSGVFIGCTGCHAPDRYQFPHPSPEGFDLREYAIAQSETCVRCHAPHLTAHPGPDWSGGYDPAASESGVAVVCTDCHGDHLAQNAEAWHLPAATSVCADCHVTVGVTLTDPGALSQHIDYGLFDQKQVNNDFCMGCHGPPGQTMTFPNGDVVSISIDGDEFHTSVHGLGNDWQALNCTDCHEDYNYPHSPLHVETARDYTIQQSELCARCHEPQHEGQMASSHAAALAEGNKDAATCVDCHGSHYIPPPNEPRSRISQTCRQCHSAIFDEYAESVHGAALLAEDNPDVPTCIECHGVHDVGDPTTALFRNRSPVRHLDRCIRYVC
;
A
#
# COMPACT_ATOMS: atom_id res chain seq x y z
N MET A 1 -32.72 -39.70 -30.86
CA MET A 1 -33.30 -38.53 -31.57
C MET A 1 -32.29 -37.40 -31.41
N LEU A 2 -31.31 -37.32 -32.33
CA LEU A 2 -31.22 -36.33 -33.41
C LEU A 2 -31.08 -34.86 -32.93
N ARG A 3 -29.81 -34.40 -33.00
CA ARG A 3 -29.30 -33.14 -33.60
C ARG A 3 -29.73 -31.79 -32.96
N GLY A 4 -28.88 -30.77 -32.87
CA GLY A 4 -27.57 -30.59 -33.50
C GLY A 4 -26.82 -29.37 -32.98
N GLY A 5 -25.52 -29.36 -33.25
CA GLY A 5 -24.64 -28.22 -33.05
C GLY A 5 -24.72 -27.25 -34.23
N ALA A 6 -24.54 -25.96 -33.93
CA ALA A 6 -24.33 -24.90 -34.91
C ALA A 6 -22.86 -24.44 -34.80
N LEU A 7 -22.11 -24.68 -35.87
CA LEU A 7 -20.75 -24.24 -36.09
C LEU A 7 -20.80 -22.83 -36.69
N ILE A 8 -20.30 -21.82 -35.98
CA ILE A 8 -20.22 -20.44 -36.49
C ILE A 8 -18.89 -20.29 -37.23
N LEU A 9 -19.00 -20.04 -38.54
CA LEU A 9 -17.92 -19.79 -39.48
C LEU A 9 -17.62 -18.27 -39.48
N VAL A 10 -16.52 -17.82 -38.88
CA VAL A 10 -16.06 -16.43 -38.99
C VAL A 10 -15.13 -16.32 -40.19
N THR A 11 -15.53 -15.49 -41.15
CA THR A 11 -14.80 -15.24 -42.41
C THR A 11 -13.77 -14.12 -42.17
N VAL A 12 -12.49 -14.40 -42.43
CA VAL A 12 -11.40 -13.41 -42.37
C VAL A 12 -11.35 -12.67 -43.71
N LEU A 13 -11.57 -11.35 -43.69
CA LEU A 13 -11.38 -10.48 -44.85
C LEU A 13 -9.99 -9.83 -44.75
N VAL A 14 -9.06 -10.24 -45.60
CA VAL A 14 -7.74 -9.62 -45.77
C VAL A 14 -7.87 -8.52 -46.83
N ALA A 15 -7.65 -7.27 -46.46
CA ALA A 15 -7.54 -6.15 -47.39
C ALA A 15 -6.06 -5.77 -47.55
N VAL A 16 -5.50 -6.13 -48.71
CA VAL A 16 -4.19 -5.69 -49.20
C VAL A 16 -4.42 -4.41 -50.00
N LEU A 17 -3.79 -3.30 -49.61
CA LEU A 17 -3.62 -2.14 -50.49
C LEU A 17 -2.14 -1.78 -50.60
N PHE A 18 -1.54 -2.19 -51.73
CA PHE A 18 -0.32 -1.61 -52.28
C PHE A 18 -0.70 -0.41 -53.14
N LEU A 19 -0.10 0.76 -52.91
CA LEU A 19 0.15 1.75 -53.95
C LEU A 19 1.54 2.35 -53.77
N VAL A 20 2.27 2.39 -54.88
CA VAL A 20 3.70 2.67 -55.03
C VAL A 20 3.83 3.86 -56.00
N HIS A 21 4.55 4.91 -55.56
CA HIS A 21 5.40 5.86 -56.33
C HIS A 21 4.75 6.98 -57.18
N PRO A 22 5.51 8.01 -57.68
CA PRO A 22 6.77 8.63 -57.20
C PRO A 22 6.83 10.19 -57.30
N GLY A 23 7.80 10.81 -56.62
CA GLY A 23 8.74 11.78 -57.23
C GLY A 23 8.47 13.29 -57.21
N ALA A 24 9.58 14.04 -57.06
CA ALA A 24 9.83 15.47 -57.32
C ALA A 24 9.33 16.47 -56.24
N ALA A 25 10.02 17.54 -55.86
CA ALA A 25 11.32 18.08 -56.23
C ALA A 25 11.80 19.09 -55.17
N ARG A 26 13.13 19.17 -55.11
CA ARG A 26 14.02 20.18 -54.55
C ARG A 26 13.56 21.63 -54.77
N ALA A 27 13.69 22.47 -53.75
CA ALA A 27 13.72 23.93 -53.89
C ALA A 27 14.85 24.51 -53.00
N GLU A 28 15.99 24.74 -53.64
CA GLU A 28 17.06 25.63 -53.15
C GLU A 28 16.82 27.04 -53.73
N ARG A 29 16.92 28.06 -52.87
CA ARG A 29 17.20 29.48 -53.18
C ARG A 29 17.84 30.07 -51.91
N SER A 30 18.91 30.86 -51.89
CA SER A 30 19.68 31.53 -52.94
C SER A 30 20.97 32.13 -52.31
N ALA A 31 22.10 32.04 -53.04
CA ALA A 31 23.17 33.04 -53.32
C ALA A 31 23.34 34.26 -52.37
N ALA A 32 24.50 34.86 -52.07
CA ALA A 32 25.95 34.88 -52.43
C ALA A 32 26.53 36.15 -51.69
N PRO A 33 27.83 36.59 -51.74
CA PRO A 33 28.94 36.21 -52.62
C PRO A 33 30.31 36.00 -51.91
N PRO A 34 31.39 35.68 -52.67
CA PRO A 34 32.70 35.29 -52.17
C PRO A 34 33.74 36.42 -52.27
N ASP A 35 34.81 36.31 -51.48
CA ASP A 35 36.11 36.98 -51.65
C ASP A 35 37.09 36.17 -50.77
N ASP A 36 38.33 35.83 -51.10
CA ASP A 36 39.15 35.96 -52.30
C ASP A 36 40.34 34.99 -52.02
N MET A 37 40.66 34.11 -52.96
CA MET A 37 41.72 33.12 -52.81
C MET A 37 42.97 33.61 -53.53
N ASN A 38 43.99 34.02 -52.77
CA ASN A 38 45.34 34.18 -53.31
C ASN A 38 46.27 33.10 -52.75
N SER A 39 46.66 32.19 -53.63
CA SER A 39 47.62 31.12 -53.38
C SER A 39 49.05 31.67 -53.36
N LEU A 40 49.81 31.36 -52.31
CA LEU A 40 51.27 31.37 -52.36
C LEU A 40 51.78 29.99 -51.93
N LEU A 41 52.15 29.19 -52.94
CA LEU A 41 52.94 27.97 -52.78
C LEU A 41 54.36 28.37 -52.33
N LEU A 42 54.72 28.04 -51.09
CA LEU A 42 56.11 28.03 -50.65
C LEU A 42 56.42 26.67 -50.01
N THR A 43 57.10 25.83 -50.77
CA THR A 43 57.75 24.60 -50.31
C THR A 43 58.92 24.98 -49.41
N MET A 44 58.85 24.72 -48.09
CA MET A 44 60.03 24.54 -47.23
C MET A 44 59.73 23.64 -46.03
N SER A 45 60.41 22.49 -46.04
CA SER A 45 61.05 21.75 -44.95
C SER A 45 60.43 21.68 -43.56
N LEU A 46 60.17 20.43 -43.17
CA LEU A 46 59.87 19.90 -41.84
C LEU A 46 60.68 20.56 -40.72
N GLY A 47 59.98 21.28 -39.86
CA GLY A 47 60.37 21.59 -38.49
C GLY A 47 59.09 21.72 -37.69
N ALA A 48 58.77 20.72 -36.85
CA ALA A 48 57.60 20.76 -35.98
C ALA A 48 57.74 21.92 -34.99
N PRO A 49 56.87 22.95 -35.04
CA PRO A 49 56.69 23.82 -33.90
C PRO A 49 55.76 23.10 -32.93
N SER A 50 56.20 22.93 -31.69
CA SER A 50 55.36 22.55 -30.57
C SER A 50 54.15 23.48 -30.53
N GLY A 51 53.00 22.99 -31.02
CA GLY A 51 51.74 23.68 -30.92
C GLY A 51 51.41 23.82 -29.44
N ALA A 52 51.57 25.04 -28.92
CA ALA A 52 50.90 25.43 -27.70
C ALA A 52 49.41 25.08 -27.87
N ALA A 53 48.86 24.31 -26.93
CA ALA A 53 47.44 24.02 -26.88
C ALA A 53 46.68 25.34 -27.07
N GLN A 54 45.78 25.37 -28.05
CA GLN A 54 44.86 26.50 -28.18
C GLN A 54 44.13 26.65 -26.84
N PRO A 55 43.93 27.87 -26.32
CA PRO A 55 43.11 28.08 -25.15
C PRO A 55 41.76 27.40 -25.39
N GLN A 56 41.34 26.52 -24.47
CA GLN A 56 39.99 25.98 -24.46
C GLN A 56 39.03 27.18 -24.48
N PRO A 57 38.05 27.24 -25.40
CA PRO A 57 37.07 28.31 -25.38
C PRO A 57 36.34 28.34 -24.04
N ASP A 58 35.97 29.54 -23.58
CA ASP A 58 35.23 29.74 -22.34
C ASP A 58 34.00 28.82 -22.29
N SER A 59 33.76 28.19 -21.15
CA SER A 59 32.74 27.16 -20.96
C SER A 59 31.36 27.63 -21.43
N HIS A 60 30.78 26.91 -22.39
CA HIS A 60 29.39 27.12 -22.78
C HIS A 60 28.47 26.58 -21.66
N PRO A 61 27.37 27.28 -21.33
CA PRO A 61 26.39 26.77 -20.37
C PRO A 61 25.85 25.42 -20.88
N THR A 62 25.75 24.44 -19.98
CA THR A 62 25.18 23.12 -20.28
C THR A 62 23.70 23.29 -20.61
N THR A 63 23.36 23.06 -21.87
CA THR A 63 21.97 23.10 -22.35
C THR A 63 21.53 21.68 -22.66
N ASP A 64 20.24 21.41 -22.47
CA ASP A 64 19.61 20.14 -22.84
C ASP A 64 19.88 19.76 -24.31
N PHE A 65 19.84 20.76 -25.20
CA PHE A 65 20.19 20.62 -26.61
C PHE A 65 21.59 20.03 -26.84
N ALA A 66 22.58 20.47 -26.06
CA ALA A 66 23.94 19.96 -26.17
C ALA A 66 24.03 18.47 -25.77
N CYS A 67 23.35 18.09 -24.68
CA CYS A 67 23.27 16.69 -24.26
C CYS A 67 22.63 15.82 -25.36
N ARG A 68 21.47 16.23 -25.87
CA ARG A 68 20.76 15.52 -26.95
C ARG A 68 21.59 15.38 -28.22
N SER A 69 22.41 16.38 -28.57
CA SER A 69 23.26 16.33 -29.76
C SER A 69 24.40 15.29 -29.67
N CYS A 70 24.86 14.98 -28.46
CA CYS A 70 25.92 13.99 -28.23
C CYS A 70 25.37 12.59 -27.89
N HIS A 71 24.19 12.53 -27.27
CA HIS A 71 23.60 11.28 -26.78
C HIS A 71 22.48 10.75 -27.69
N GLY A 72 21.95 11.53 -28.62
CA GLY A 72 20.81 11.10 -29.45
C GLY A 72 21.14 10.34 -30.74
N ASP A 73 22.42 10.26 -31.12
CA ASP A 73 22.91 9.56 -32.31
C ASP A 73 24.41 9.24 -32.09
N THR A 74 24.68 8.21 -31.29
CA THR A 74 26.05 7.82 -30.90
C THR A 74 26.17 6.32 -30.71
N ASP A 75 27.31 5.75 -31.10
CA ASP A 75 27.68 4.35 -30.86
C ASP A 75 28.65 4.20 -29.68
N ALA A 76 28.82 5.26 -28.89
CA ALA A 76 29.69 5.25 -27.72
C ALA A 76 29.14 4.35 -26.61
N GLU A 77 30.05 3.66 -25.93
CA GLU A 77 29.75 2.84 -24.76
C GLU A 77 30.69 3.18 -23.60
N VAL A 78 30.17 3.10 -22.38
CA VAL A 78 30.97 3.08 -21.16
C VAL A 78 31.27 1.63 -20.82
N VAL A 79 32.55 1.26 -20.73
CA VAL A 79 32.97 -0.08 -20.31
C VAL A 79 33.42 -0.02 -18.86
N PHE A 80 32.78 -0.82 -18.01
CA PHE A 80 33.06 -0.91 -16.58
C PHE A 80 34.24 -1.85 -16.30
N PRO A 81 34.92 -1.72 -15.14
CA PRO A 81 35.97 -2.64 -14.72
C PRO A 81 35.58 -4.13 -14.70
N SER A 82 34.30 -4.44 -14.48
CA SER A 82 33.72 -5.79 -14.59
C SER A 82 33.80 -6.38 -16.01
N GLY A 83 33.96 -5.54 -17.03
CA GLY A 83 33.90 -5.89 -18.45
C GLY A 83 32.52 -5.74 -19.07
N GLU A 84 31.50 -5.36 -18.30
CA GLU A 84 30.18 -4.99 -18.82
C GLU A 84 30.24 -3.61 -19.50
N SER A 85 29.34 -3.39 -20.45
CA SER A 85 29.22 -2.09 -21.13
C SER A 85 27.80 -1.52 -21.08
N LEU A 86 27.72 -0.19 -21.06
CA LEU A 86 26.49 0.59 -21.12
C LEU A 86 26.52 1.48 -22.38
N PRO A 87 25.56 1.32 -23.30
CA PRO A 87 25.36 2.27 -24.39
C PRO A 87 25.09 3.67 -23.86
N VAL A 88 25.76 4.66 -24.45
CA VAL A 88 25.63 6.08 -24.08
C VAL A 88 24.49 6.76 -24.84
N GLU A 89 23.97 6.09 -25.87
CA GLU A 89 22.83 6.54 -26.67
C GLU A 89 21.55 6.63 -25.82
N VAL A 90 20.76 7.67 -26.06
CA VAL A 90 19.46 7.88 -25.47
C VAL A 90 18.42 7.91 -26.58
N ASP A 91 17.39 7.07 -26.47
CA ASP A 91 16.20 7.14 -27.31
C ASP A 91 15.44 8.45 -27.03
N LEU A 92 15.80 9.52 -27.77
CA LEU A 92 15.20 10.83 -27.59
C LEU A 92 13.69 10.85 -27.84
N PRO A 93 13.15 10.21 -28.91
CA PRO A 93 11.70 10.05 -29.07
C PRO A 93 11.02 9.36 -27.88
N GLY A 94 11.61 8.26 -27.39
CA GLY A 94 11.09 7.55 -26.23
C GLY A 94 11.14 8.39 -24.95
N PHE A 95 12.26 9.10 -24.72
CA PHE A 95 12.40 10.02 -23.60
C PHE A 95 11.37 11.15 -23.67
N ASP A 96 11.15 11.75 -24.83
CA ASP A 96 10.18 12.84 -24.99
C ASP A 96 8.74 12.41 -24.68
N ALA A 97 8.40 11.15 -24.97
CA ALA A 97 7.12 10.54 -24.62
C ALA A 97 6.98 10.11 -23.15
N SER A 98 8.08 10.10 -22.39
CA SER A 98 8.08 9.73 -20.96
C SER A 98 7.41 10.80 -20.08
N VAL A 99 7.17 10.46 -18.81
CA VAL A 99 6.65 11.43 -17.82
C VAL A 99 7.56 12.61 -17.53
N HIS A 100 8.82 12.56 -17.95
CA HIS A 100 9.80 13.63 -17.75
C HIS A 100 10.21 14.31 -19.07
N GLY A 101 9.74 13.75 -20.19
CA GLY A 101 10.00 14.22 -21.55
C GLY A 101 9.28 15.50 -21.94
N ALA A 102 9.55 15.96 -23.16
CA ALA A 102 8.95 17.18 -23.69
C ALA A 102 7.41 17.12 -23.78
N ASP A 103 6.83 15.92 -23.94
CA ASP A 103 5.39 15.73 -24.13
C ASP A 103 4.62 15.67 -22.79
N SER A 104 5.31 15.64 -21.65
CA SER A 104 4.68 15.49 -20.32
C SER A 104 3.96 16.75 -19.81
N GLY A 105 4.21 17.91 -20.43
CA GLY A 105 3.76 19.21 -19.95
C GLY A 105 4.56 19.77 -18.76
N VAL A 106 5.43 18.96 -18.14
CA VAL A 106 6.41 19.37 -17.12
C VAL A 106 7.76 18.80 -17.51
N PHE A 107 8.37 19.41 -18.52
CA PHE A 107 9.63 18.97 -19.08
C PHE A 107 10.76 19.07 -18.04
N ILE A 108 11.45 17.95 -17.80
CA ILE A 108 12.67 17.89 -17.02
C ILE A 108 13.82 17.60 -17.99
N GLY A 109 14.65 18.62 -18.27
CA GLY A 109 15.84 18.43 -19.10
C GLY A 109 16.88 17.53 -18.45
N CYS A 110 17.87 17.07 -19.23
CA CYS A 110 18.89 16.11 -18.82
C CYS A 110 19.56 16.50 -17.48
N THR A 111 19.86 17.79 -17.30
CA THR A 111 20.52 18.29 -16.08
C THR A 111 19.64 18.31 -14.82
N GLY A 112 18.33 18.08 -14.98
CA GLY A 112 17.39 17.95 -13.86
C GLY A 112 17.58 16.65 -13.09
N CYS A 113 17.91 15.56 -13.80
CA CYS A 113 18.27 14.28 -13.21
C CYS A 113 19.79 14.14 -13.11
N HIS A 114 20.52 14.40 -14.19
CA HIS A 114 21.99 14.40 -14.19
C HIS A 114 22.54 15.70 -13.61
N ALA A 115 22.63 15.77 -12.28
CA ALA A 115 23.26 16.86 -11.55
C ALA A 115 24.60 16.36 -10.99
N PRO A 116 25.78 16.82 -11.45
CA PRO A 116 26.36 18.05 -10.88
C PRO A 116 27.36 18.79 -11.81
N ASP A 117 28.11 19.74 -11.23
CA ASP A 117 29.22 20.62 -11.71
C ASP A 117 30.24 20.07 -12.74
N ARG A 118 30.14 18.80 -13.14
CA ARG A 118 31.09 18.06 -13.98
C ARG A 118 30.64 17.80 -15.42
N TYR A 119 29.38 18.07 -15.80
CA TYR A 119 28.85 17.75 -17.14
C TYR A 119 29.07 18.83 -18.21
N GLN A 120 30.10 19.66 -18.07
CA GLN A 120 30.60 20.47 -19.19
C GLN A 120 31.56 19.61 -20.01
N PHE A 121 31.31 19.47 -21.30
CA PHE A 121 32.22 18.71 -22.16
C PHE A 121 33.62 19.35 -22.18
N PRO A 122 34.70 18.58 -21.98
CA PRO A 122 34.72 17.14 -21.69
C PRO A 122 34.36 16.84 -20.22
N HIS A 123 33.40 15.93 -20.01
CA HIS A 123 32.98 15.47 -18.68
C HIS A 123 33.55 14.07 -18.40
N PRO A 124 33.79 13.71 -17.11
CA PRO A 124 34.26 12.38 -16.76
C PRO A 124 33.22 11.30 -17.08
N SER A 125 33.68 10.07 -17.28
CA SER A 125 32.82 8.89 -17.37
C SER A 125 32.13 8.61 -16.03
N PRO A 126 30.97 7.93 -16.04
CA PRO A 126 30.36 7.41 -14.83
C PRO A 126 31.34 6.57 -14.01
N GLU A 127 31.24 6.68 -12.68
CA GLU A 127 32.03 5.90 -11.72
C GLU A 127 31.25 4.62 -11.33
N GLY A 128 31.96 3.53 -11.01
CA GLY A 128 31.37 2.23 -10.64
C GLY A 128 32.24 1.05 -11.09
N PHE A 129 32.14 -0.10 -10.42
CA PHE A 129 32.84 -1.32 -10.81
C PHE A 129 32.07 -2.13 -11.86
N ASP A 130 30.74 -2.16 -11.77
CA ASP A 130 29.83 -2.92 -12.63
C ASP A 130 28.52 -2.15 -12.93
N LEU A 131 27.68 -2.70 -13.81
CA LEU A 131 26.39 -2.08 -14.19
C LEU A 131 25.42 -1.95 -13.02
N ARG A 132 25.47 -2.89 -12.07
CA ARG A 132 24.54 -2.92 -10.94
C ARG A 132 24.86 -1.84 -9.93
N GLU A 133 26.13 -1.67 -9.58
CA GLU A 133 26.61 -0.58 -8.73
C GLU A 133 26.27 0.78 -9.34
N TYR A 134 26.47 0.93 -10.66
CA TYR A 134 26.05 2.12 -11.38
C TYR A 134 24.54 2.38 -11.27
N ALA A 135 23.69 1.39 -11.55
CA ALA A 135 22.23 1.54 -11.47
C ALA A 135 21.75 1.92 -10.06
N ILE A 136 22.35 1.34 -9.02
CA ILE A 136 22.07 1.69 -7.61
C ILE A 136 22.41 3.17 -7.36
N ALA A 137 23.62 3.59 -7.70
CA ALA A 137 24.04 4.98 -7.51
C ALA A 137 23.14 5.98 -8.27
N GLN A 138 22.73 5.64 -9.49
CA GLN A 138 21.83 6.49 -10.27
C GLN A 138 20.43 6.57 -9.67
N SER A 139 19.91 5.48 -9.10
CA SER A 139 18.56 5.45 -8.52
C SER A 139 18.39 6.40 -7.31
N GLU A 140 19.47 6.72 -6.59
CA GLU A 140 19.47 7.71 -5.50
C GLU A 140 19.11 9.12 -6.00
N THR A 141 19.28 9.40 -7.29
CA THR A 141 18.88 10.69 -7.86
C THR A 141 17.36 10.85 -7.84
N CYS A 142 16.61 9.77 -8.06
CA CYS A 142 15.16 9.78 -8.12
C CYS A 142 14.54 10.24 -6.79
N VAL A 143 15.15 9.82 -5.67
CA VAL A 143 14.61 10.11 -4.33
C VAL A 143 14.72 11.58 -3.91
N ARG A 144 15.44 12.40 -4.68
CA ARG A 144 15.48 13.86 -4.49
C ARG A 144 14.14 14.53 -4.79
N CYS A 145 13.33 13.91 -5.66
CA CYS A 145 12.03 14.42 -6.10
C CYS A 145 10.88 13.46 -5.77
N HIS A 146 11.13 12.14 -5.79
CA HIS A 146 10.13 11.11 -5.56
C HIS A 146 10.31 10.45 -4.18
N ALA A 147 9.23 10.37 -3.41
CA ALA A 147 9.24 9.52 -2.22
C ALA A 147 9.14 8.04 -2.67
N PRO A 148 9.96 7.13 -2.12
CA PRO A 148 9.78 5.71 -2.31
C PRO A 148 8.39 5.25 -1.90
N HIS A 149 7.92 4.17 -2.51
CA HIS A 149 6.60 3.61 -2.31
C HIS A 149 6.69 2.15 -1.81
N LEU A 150 5.65 1.58 -1.21
CA LEU A 150 5.70 0.25 -0.55
C LEU A 150 5.91 -0.91 -1.51
N THR A 151 5.66 -0.71 -2.80
CA THR A 151 6.05 -1.69 -3.83
C THR A 151 7.54 -1.62 -4.21
N ALA A 152 8.32 -0.69 -3.64
CA ALA A 152 9.77 -0.71 -3.76
C ALA A 152 10.33 -1.95 -3.04
N HIS A 153 11.21 -2.70 -3.71
CA HIS A 153 11.77 -3.91 -3.14
C HIS A 153 12.63 -3.64 -1.88
N PRO A 154 12.67 -4.60 -0.95
CA PRO A 154 13.09 -4.34 0.42
C PRO A 154 14.56 -3.92 0.55
N GLY A 155 14.75 -2.79 1.25
CA GLY A 155 15.94 -2.38 1.98
C GLY A 155 15.50 -1.80 3.33
N PRO A 156 16.32 -1.86 4.39
CA PRO A 156 15.93 -1.63 5.79
C PRO A 156 15.42 -0.24 6.13
N ASP A 157 15.44 0.70 5.19
CA ASP A 157 15.00 2.08 5.39
C ASP A 157 13.97 2.56 4.37
N TRP A 158 13.55 1.72 3.41
CA TRP A 158 12.65 2.10 2.31
C TRP A 158 13.05 3.43 1.66
N SER A 159 14.33 3.83 1.74
CA SER A 159 14.81 5.18 1.42
C SER A 159 15.49 5.24 0.05
N GLY A 160 15.54 4.11 -0.66
CA GLY A 160 16.46 3.90 -1.78
C GLY A 160 17.82 3.36 -1.34
N GLY A 161 18.01 2.98 -0.07
CA GLY A 161 19.22 2.33 0.43
C GLY A 161 19.25 0.82 0.17
N TYR A 162 20.26 0.36 -0.58
CA TYR A 162 20.51 -1.06 -0.85
C TYR A 162 21.07 -1.80 0.38
N ASP A 163 20.37 -2.83 0.87
CA ASP A 163 20.94 -3.86 1.76
C ASP A 163 20.97 -5.23 1.06
N PRO A 164 22.16 -5.70 0.61
CA PRO A 164 22.31 -7.03 0.01
C PRO A 164 21.87 -8.18 0.94
N ALA A 165 21.89 -7.99 2.26
CA ALA A 165 21.52 -9.01 3.22
C ALA A 165 19.99 -9.18 3.36
N ALA A 166 19.20 -8.21 2.86
CA ALA A 166 17.74 -8.22 2.94
C ALA A 166 17.06 -8.87 1.72
N SER A 167 17.79 -9.07 0.61
CA SER A 167 17.26 -9.69 -0.62
C SER A 167 17.53 -11.20 -0.62
N GLU A 168 16.48 -12.03 -0.67
CA GLU A 168 16.60 -13.50 -0.76
C GLU A 168 17.35 -13.96 -2.03
N SER A 169 17.28 -13.15 -3.09
CA SER A 169 18.03 -13.38 -4.34
C SER A 169 19.46 -12.86 -4.32
N GLY A 170 19.82 -12.01 -3.35
CA GLY A 170 21.06 -11.23 -3.34
C GLY A 170 21.14 -10.15 -4.44
N VAL A 171 20.06 -9.96 -5.20
CA VAL A 171 19.96 -8.92 -6.23
C VAL A 171 19.37 -7.68 -5.58
N ALA A 172 20.10 -6.55 -5.64
CA ALA A 172 19.50 -5.24 -5.38
C ALA A 172 18.40 -5.03 -6.41
N VAL A 173 17.30 -4.38 -6.05
CA VAL A 173 16.30 -3.93 -7.03
C VAL A 173 16.14 -2.43 -6.83
N VAL A 174 16.18 -1.66 -7.92
CA VAL A 174 16.18 -0.20 -7.94
C VAL A 174 15.06 0.32 -8.84
N CYS A 175 14.76 1.61 -8.77
CA CYS A 175 13.61 2.21 -9.46
C CYS A 175 13.58 1.89 -10.97
N THR A 176 14.74 1.91 -11.64
CA THR A 176 14.85 1.69 -13.09
C THR A 176 14.56 0.25 -13.50
N ASP A 177 14.66 -0.73 -12.58
CA ASP A 177 14.34 -2.13 -12.87
C ASP A 177 12.84 -2.32 -13.20
N CYS A 178 11.98 -1.43 -12.67
CA CYS A 178 10.54 -1.46 -12.89
C CYS A 178 10.06 -0.27 -13.75
N HIS A 179 10.50 0.94 -13.42
CA HIS A 179 10.01 2.15 -14.08
C HIS A 179 10.70 2.44 -15.41
N GLY A 180 11.84 1.80 -15.69
CA GLY A 180 12.73 2.19 -16.77
C GLY A 180 13.58 3.40 -16.39
N ASP A 181 14.54 3.71 -17.26
CA ASP A 181 15.50 4.80 -17.10
C ASP A 181 14.95 6.11 -17.71
N HIS A 182 15.25 6.38 -18.97
CA HIS A 182 14.74 7.51 -19.75
C HIS A 182 13.31 7.26 -20.23
N LEU A 183 12.79 6.03 -20.15
CA LEU A 183 11.47 5.64 -20.64
C LEU A 183 10.41 5.53 -19.53
N ALA A 184 10.55 6.34 -18.48
CA ALA A 184 9.66 6.32 -17.32
C ALA A 184 8.17 6.48 -17.71
N GLN A 185 7.36 5.48 -17.31
CA GLN A 185 5.94 5.42 -17.64
C GLN A 185 5.08 6.27 -16.69
N ASN A 186 3.88 6.64 -17.16
CA ASN A 186 2.92 7.42 -16.37
C ASN A 186 2.03 6.55 -15.48
N ALA A 187 1.32 7.21 -14.54
CA ALA A 187 0.43 6.53 -13.61
C ALA A 187 -0.62 5.68 -14.35
N GLU A 188 -1.19 6.15 -15.46
CA GLU A 188 -2.20 5.41 -16.22
C GLU A 188 -1.67 4.07 -16.74
N ALA A 189 -0.43 4.03 -17.25
CA ALA A 189 0.21 2.80 -17.69
C ALA A 189 0.35 1.79 -16.54
N TRP A 190 0.63 2.27 -15.32
CA TRP A 190 0.77 1.44 -14.13
C TRP A 190 -0.56 0.90 -13.57
N HIS A 191 -1.70 1.50 -13.91
CA HIS A 191 -3.02 0.95 -13.58
C HIS A 191 -3.47 -0.16 -14.55
N LEU A 192 -2.76 -0.36 -15.66
CA LEU A 192 -3.13 -1.41 -16.63
C LEU A 192 -2.69 -2.78 -16.12
N PRO A 193 -3.47 -3.85 -16.35
CA PRO A 193 -3.07 -5.21 -15.97
C PRO A 193 -1.71 -5.64 -16.51
N ALA A 194 -1.30 -5.08 -17.66
CA ALA A 194 0.01 -5.32 -18.26
C ALA A 194 1.18 -4.91 -17.36
N ALA A 195 1.00 -3.94 -16.45
CA ALA A 195 2.04 -3.52 -15.54
C ALA A 195 2.49 -4.64 -14.58
N THR A 196 1.62 -5.62 -14.30
CA THR A 196 1.96 -6.76 -13.43
C THR A 196 3.04 -7.68 -13.99
N SER A 197 3.26 -7.67 -15.31
CA SER A 197 4.25 -8.54 -15.94
C SER A 197 5.68 -8.16 -15.54
N VAL A 198 5.96 -6.88 -15.27
CA VAL A 198 7.31 -6.44 -14.84
C VAL A 198 7.73 -7.14 -13.54
N CYS A 199 6.78 -7.33 -12.62
CA CYS A 199 7.00 -8.04 -11.37
C CYS A 199 7.12 -9.54 -11.63
N ALA A 200 6.15 -10.13 -12.35
CA ALA A 200 6.10 -11.56 -12.58
C ALA A 200 7.32 -12.09 -13.35
N ASP A 201 7.71 -11.42 -14.43
CA ASP A 201 8.80 -11.84 -15.32
C ASP A 201 10.16 -11.76 -14.61
N CYS A 202 10.39 -10.69 -13.85
CA CYS A 202 11.61 -10.52 -13.06
C CYS A 202 11.72 -11.61 -11.98
N HIS A 203 10.65 -11.84 -11.22
CA HIS A 203 10.61 -12.86 -10.17
C HIS A 203 10.85 -14.29 -10.69
N VAL A 204 10.27 -14.62 -11.86
CA VAL A 204 10.56 -15.88 -12.55
C VAL A 204 12.03 -15.97 -12.93
N THR A 205 12.62 -14.87 -13.43
CA THR A 205 14.02 -14.82 -13.87
C THR A 205 14.99 -15.00 -12.71
N VAL A 206 14.76 -14.33 -11.57
CA VAL A 206 15.64 -14.42 -10.39
C VAL A 206 15.32 -15.61 -9.48
N GLY A 207 14.27 -16.38 -9.79
CA GLY A 207 13.89 -17.59 -9.05
C GLY A 207 13.28 -17.31 -7.68
N VAL A 208 12.69 -16.12 -7.46
CA VAL A 208 12.02 -15.74 -6.21
C VAL A 208 10.51 -15.87 -6.38
N THR A 209 9.86 -16.58 -5.46
CA THR A 209 8.40 -16.77 -5.53
C THR A 209 7.67 -15.49 -5.11
N LEU A 210 6.68 -15.08 -5.90
CA LEU A 210 5.77 -13.99 -5.52
C LEU A 210 4.75 -14.48 -4.49
N THR A 211 4.60 -13.73 -3.40
CA THR A 211 3.49 -13.89 -2.47
C THR A 211 2.23 -13.34 -3.14
N ASP A 212 1.29 -14.23 -3.46
CA ASP A 212 0.01 -13.92 -4.12
C ASP A 212 0.11 -13.23 -5.52
N PRO A 213 0.56 -13.96 -6.55
CA PRO A 213 0.62 -13.43 -7.91
C PRO A 213 -0.76 -13.06 -8.49
N GLY A 214 -1.86 -13.52 -7.89
CA GLY A 214 -3.22 -13.20 -8.32
C GLY A 214 -3.66 -11.78 -7.96
N ALA A 215 -3.00 -11.15 -6.99
CA ALA A 215 -3.35 -9.83 -6.46
C ALA A 215 -2.37 -8.72 -6.88
N LEU A 216 -1.48 -8.94 -7.86
CA LEU A 216 -0.44 -7.95 -8.20
C LEU A 216 -0.99 -6.58 -8.60
N SER A 217 -2.10 -6.52 -9.33
CA SER A 217 -2.74 -5.24 -9.67
C SER A 217 -3.19 -4.48 -8.42
N GLN A 218 -3.76 -5.19 -7.45
CA GLN A 218 -4.16 -4.61 -6.17
C GLN A 218 -2.94 -4.11 -5.37
N HIS A 219 -1.83 -4.85 -5.38
CA HIS A 219 -0.59 -4.44 -4.75
C HIS A 219 0.01 -3.18 -5.40
N ILE A 220 -0.05 -3.07 -6.73
CA ILE A 220 0.37 -1.85 -7.43
C ILE A 220 -0.53 -0.68 -7.02
N ASP A 221 -1.85 -0.85 -7.03
CA ASP A 221 -2.75 0.25 -6.72
C ASP A 221 -2.52 0.81 -5.30
N TYR A 222 -2.50 -0.08 -4.29
CA TYR A 222 -2.28 0.32 -2.91
C TYR A 222 -0.84 0.78 -2.63
N GLY A 223 0.12 0.04 -3.18
CA GLY A 223 1.53 0.21 -2.91
C GLY A 223 2.17 1.35 -3.68
N LEU A 224 1.61 1.79 -4.81
CA LEU A 224 2.15 2.88 -5.63
C LEU A 224 1.34 4.18 -5.50
N PHE A 225 0.01 4.10 -5.35
CA PHE A 225 -0.86 5.28 -5.42
C PHE A 225 -1.48 5.68 -4.06
N ASP A 226 -1.86 4.71 -3.21
CA ASP A 226 -2.57 4.99 -1.95
C ASP A 226 -1.67 5.17 -0.71
N GLN A 227 -0.35 5.03 -0.90
CA GLN A 227 0.74 5.29 0.05
C GLN A 227 0.59 6.48 0.99
N LYS A 228 -0.08 7.54 0.54
CA LYS A 228 -0.19 8.82 1.27
C LYS A 228 -1.38 8.87 2.23
N GLN A 229 -2.21 7.83 2.29
CA GLN A 229 -3.38 7.78 3.16
C GLN A 229 -3.42 6.42 3.86
N VAL A 230 -2.90 6.35 5.09
CA VAL A 230 -3.15 5.20 5.97
C VAL A 230 -4.64 5.22 6.31
N ASN A 231 -5.43 4.43 5.59
CA ASN A 231 -6.87 4.32 5.71
C ASN A 231 -7.28 2.83 5.84
N ASN A 232 -8.59 2.54 5.90
CA ASN A 232 -9.06 1.16 6.02
C ASN A 232 -8.57 0.27 4.88
N ASP A 233 -8.63 0.75 3.64
CA ASP A 233 -8.23 -0.02 2.45
C ASP A 233 -6.75 -0.42 2.51
N PHE A 234 -5.89 0.48 3.01
CA PHE A 234 -4.47 0.18 3.24
C PHE A 234 -4.29 -1.00 4.20
N CYS A 235 -4.96 -0.97 5.35
CA CYS A 235 -4.89 -2.05 6.33
C CYS A 235 -5.48 -3.35 5.74
N MET A 236 -6.58 -3.26 4.98
CA MET A 236 -7.26 -4.39 4.34
C MET A 236 -6.47 -5.00 3.19
N GLY A 237 -5.52 -4.30 2.58
CA GLY A 237 -4.60 -4.90 1.60
C GLY A 237 -3.83 -6.09 2.20
N CYS A 238 -3.39 -5.95 3.45
CA CYS A 238 -2.74 -7.02 4.19
C CYS A 238 -3.70 -7.78 5.08
N HIS A 239 -4.68 -7.16 5.75
CA HIS A 239 -5.55 -7.84 6.71
C HIS A 239 -6.86 -8.36 6.10
N GLY A 240 -7.20 -8.01 4.87
CA GLY A 240 -8.41 -8.47 4.18
C GLY A 240 -8.37 -9.94 3.73
N PRO A 241 -7.26 -10.43 3.14
CA PRO A 241 -7.21 -11.80 2.65
C PRO A 241 -7.41 -12.83 3.79
N PRO A 242 -8.23 -13.88 3.57
CA PRO A 242 -8.56 -14.86 4.60
C PRO A 242 -7.39 -15.78 4.92
N GLY A 243 -7.39 -16.33 6.14
CA GLY A 243 -6.44 -17.36 6.56
C GLY A 243 -5.14 -16.83 7.16
N GLN A 244 -5.04 -15.52 7.38
CA GLN A 244 -3.90 -14.95 8.07
C GLN A 244 -4.06 -15.09 9.58
N THR A 245 -2.96 -15.47 10.22
CA THR A 245 -2.95 -15.79 11.65
C THR A 245 -1.71 -15.25 12.33
N MET A 246 -1.86 -14.96 13.62
CA MET A 246 -0.78 -14.65 14.53
C MET A 246 -0.74 -15.68 15.65
N THR A 247 0.46 -16.04 16.08
CA THR A 247 0.68 -16.98 17.18
C THR A 247 1.33 -16.25 18.36
N PHE A 248 0.70 -16.32 19.53
CA PHE A 248 1.23 -15.79 20.78
C PHE A 248 2.30 -16.72 21.39
N PRO A 249 3.17 -16.22 22.29
CA PRO A 249 4.21 -17.03 22.94
C PRO A 249 3.71 -18.30 23.62
N ASN A 250 2.51 -18.29 24.19
CA ASN A 250 1.90 -19.47 24.82
C ASN A 250 1.36 -20.51 23.81
N GLY A 251 1.35 -20.18 22.50
CA GLY A 251 0.83 -21.01 21.43
C GLY A 251 -0.61 -20.71 21.02
N ASP A 252 -1.27 -19.70 21.60
CA ASP A 252 -2.59 -19.28 21.12
C ASP A 252 -2.47 -18.78 19.68
N VAL A 253 -3.39 -19.20 18.82
CA VAL A 253 -3.46 -18.75 17.43
C VAL A 253 -4.72 -17.94 17.25
N VAL A 254 -4.58 -16.71 16.76
CA VAL A 254 -5.71 -15.84 16.41
C VAL A 254 -5.67 -15.54 14.92
N SER A 255 -6.84 -15.37 14.30
CA SER A 255 -6.88 -14.81 12.96
C SER A 255 -6.64 -13.30 13.03
N ILE A 256 -5.83 -12.81 12.10
CA ILE A 256 -5.64 -11.37 11.86
C ILE A 256 -6.35 -10.92 10.58
N SER A 257 -7.12 -11.82 9.95
CA SER A 257 -7.94 -11.51 8.79
C SER A 257 -9.22 -10.79 9.21
N ILE A 258 -9.58 -9.73 8.50
CA ILE A 258 -10.79 -8.95 8.67
C ILE A 258 -11.62 -9.04 7.39
N ASP A 259 -12.87 -9.44 7.52
CA ASP A 259 -13.86 -9.37 6.45
C ASP A 259 -14.32 -7.91 6.33
N GLY A 260 -13.95 -7.27 5.22
CA GLY A 260 -14.28 -5.86 4.98
C GLY A 260 -15.78 -5.61 4.90
N ASP A 261 -16.54 -6.54 4.31
CA ASP A 261 -17.99 -6.39 4.18
C ASP A 261 -18.67 -6.51 5.56
N GLU A 262 -18.24 -7.48 6.38
CA GLU A 262 -18.76 -7.62 7.75
C GLU A 262 -18.37 -6.41 8.62
N PHE A 263 -17.13 -5.92 8.51
CA PHE A 263 -16.67 -4.73 9.23
C PHE A 263 -17.50 -3.50 8.89
N HIS A 264 -17.81 -3.27 7.61
CA HIS A 264 -18.64 -2.15 7.15
C HIS A 264 -20.04 -2.16 7.79
N THR A 265 -20.62 -3.34 8.04
CA THR A 265 -21.93 -3.43 8.72
C THR A 265 -21.89 -3.14 10.22
N SER A 266 -20.70 -3.09 10.83
CA SER A 266 -20.56 -2.79 12.25
C SER A 266 -20.92 -1.34 12.57
N VAL A 267 -21.21 -1.03 13.83
CA VAL A 267 -21.49 0.35 14.29
C VAL A 267 -20.29 1.31 14.16
N HIS A 268 -19.08 0.79 13.91
CA HIS A 268 -17.89 1.59 13.62
C HIS A 268 -17.47 1.51 12.14
N GLY A 269 -18.20 0.74 11.32
CA GLY A 269 -17.95 0.55 9.91
C GLY A 269 -18.58 1.63 9.01
N LEU A 270 -18.27 1.55 7.72
CA LEU A 270 -18.86 2.38 6.68
C LEU A 270 -20.24 1.84 6.26
N GLY A 271 -21.24 2.71 6.11
CA GLY A 271 -22.55 2.31 5.58
C GLY A 271 -23.70 2.35 6.59
N ASN A 272 -23.55 3.12 7.65
CA ASN A 272 -24.60 3.38 8.63
C ASN A 272 -24.55 4.85 9.08
N ASP A 273 -25.55 5.27 9.86
CA ASP A 273 -25.67 6.64 10.39
C ASP A 273 -24.77 6.90 11.63
N TRP A 274 -24.02 5.89 12.09
CA TRP A 274 -23.05 6.03 13.16
C TRP A 274 -21.75 6.65 12.63
N GLN A 275 -20.89 7.09 13.55
CA GLN A 275 -19.59 7.63 13.17
C GLN A 275 -18.70 6.48 12.68
N ALA A 276 -18.48 6.44 11.37
CA ALA A 276 -17.50 5.53 10.77
C ALA A 276 -16.09 5.84 11.29
N LEU A 277 -15.33 4.79 11.58
CA LEU A 277 -13.96 4.86 12.06
C LEU A 277 -12.99 4.23 11.06
N ASN A 278 -11.79 4.79 11.01
CA ASN A 278 -10.65 4.16 10.38
C ASN A 278 -9.96 3.19 11.35
N CYS A 279 -9.21 2.21 10.81
CA CYS A 279 -8.39 1.30 11.60
C CYS A 279 -7.45 2.08 12.52
N THR A 280 -6.89 3.18 12.03
CA THR A 280 -5.98 4.07 12.77
C THR A 280 -6.64 4.88 13.89
N ASP A 281 -7.97 4.95 13.93
CA ASP A 281 -8.68 5.63 15.02
C ASP A 281 -8.66 4.78 16.30
N CYS A 282 -8.43 3.46 16.16
CA CYS A 282 -8.27 2.52 17.27
C CYS A 282 -6.83 1.97 17.39
N HIS A 283 -6.17 1.69 16.27
CA HIS A 283 -4.81 1.17 16.23
C HIS A 283 -3.79 2.31 16.09
N GLU A 284 -2.86 2.44 17.03
CA GLU A 284 -1.87 3.54 17.03
C GLU A 284 -0.47 3.13 16.59
N ASP A 285 -0.08 1.86 16.74
CA ASP A 285 1.23 1.34 16.32
C ASP A 285 1.11 0.55 15.01
N TYR A 286 0.69 1.25 13.96
CA TYR A 286 0.44 0.72 12.62
C TYR A 286 1.64 0.87 11.67
N ASN A 287 2.81 1.26 12.18
CA ASN A 287 4.01 1.38 11.37
C ASN A 287 4.38 0.01 10.82
N TYR A 288 4.65 -0.08 9.53
CA TYR A 288 5.16 -1.31 8.92
C TYR A 288 6.69 -1.23 8.74
N PRO A 289 7.45 -2.27 9.10
CA PRO A 289 7.03 -3.50 9.77
C PRO A 289 6.52 -3.25 11.20
N HIS A 290 5.41 -3.92 11.57
CA HIS A 290 4.79 -3.77 12.89
C HIS A 290 5.76 -4.13 14.01
N SER A 291 5.75 -3.35 15.09
CA SER A 291 6.44 -3.68 16.32
C SER A 291 5.97 -5.05 16.83
N PRO A 292 6.88 -5.93 17.28
CA PRO A 292 6.47 -7.20 17.88
C PRO A 292 5.55 -6.98 19.10
N LEU A 293 4.49 -7.78 19.20
CA LEU A 293 3.65 -7.80 20.39
C LEU A 293 4.43 -8.46 21.55
N HIS A 294 4.42 -7.82 22.70
CA HIS A 294 5.12 -8.29 23.92
C HIS A 294 4.15 -8.94 24.92
N VAL A 295 3.06 -9.52 24.43
CA VAL A 295 1.99 -10.11 25.26
C VAL A 295 2.04 -11.63 25.15
N GLU A 296 1.92 -12.33 26.28
CA GLU A 296 2.10 -13.79 26.37
C GLU A 296 0.94 -14.60 25.78
N THR A 297 -0.30 -14.10 25.89
CA THR A 297 -1.52 -14.84 25.56
C THR A 297 -2.51 -13.98 24.78
N ALA A 298 -3.38 -14.61 23.99
CA ALA A 298 -4.44 -13.90 23.26
C ALA A 298 -5.44 -13.24 24.23
N ARG A 299 -5.66 -13.85 25.40
CA ARG A 299 -6.55 -13.31 26.43
C ARG A 299 -5.98 -12.04 27.05
N ASP A 300 -4.69 -12.04 27.40
CA ASP A 300 -4.02 -10.86 27.94
C ASP A 300 -4.03 -9.70 26.94
N TYR A 301 -3.86 -10.02 25.65
CA TYR A 301 -3.98 -9.03 24.60
C TYR A 301 -5.39 -8.44 24.52
N THR A 302 -6.42 -9.29 24.57
CA THR A 302 -7.83 -8.84 24.58
C THR A 302 -8.14 -7.92 25.76
N ILE A 303 -7.67 -8.28 26.96
CA ILE A 303 -7.85 -7.46 28.17
C ILE A 303 -7.15 -6.11 27.99
N GLN A 304 -5.90 -6.10 27.52
CA GLN A 304 -5.15 -4.86 27.26
C GLN A 304 -5.85 -3.97 26.23
N GLN A 305 -6.31 -4.53 25.11
CA GLN A 305 -6.96 -3.76 24.05
C GLN A 305 -8.36 -3.25 24.43
N SER A 306 -9.02 -3.86 25.43
CA SER A 306 -10.34 -3.40 25.88
C SER A 306 -10.35 -1.97 26.45
N GLU A 307 -9.19 -1.47 26.88
CA GLU A 307 -8.99 -0.09 27.35
C GLU A 307 -9.13 0.95 26.21
N LEU A 308 -8.95 0.55 24.94
CA LEU A 308 -9.09 1.45 23.80
C LEU A 308 -10.50 2.04 23.72
N CYS A 309 -11.51 1.28 24.13
CA CYS A 309 -12.91 1.72 24.13
C CYS A 309 -13.10 2.98 25.01
N ALA A 310 -12.32 3.13 26.08
CA ALA A 310 -12.45 4.24 27.03
C ALA A 310 -12.19 5.62 26.41
N ARG A 311 -11.42 5.66 25.30
CA ARG A 311 -11.06 6.91 24.61
C ARG A 311 -12.27 7.66 24.06
N CYS A 312 -13.34 6.92 23.71
CA CYS A 312 -14.59 7.48 23.20
C CYS A 312 -15.79 7.14 24.08
N HIS A 313 -15.78 6.00 24.78
CA HIS A 313 -16.87 5.50 25.62
C HIS A 313 -16.54 5.61 27.12
N GLU A 314 -15.99 6.75 27.54
CA GLU A 314 -15.58 7.00 28.93
C GLU A 314 -16.70 6.70 29.96
N PRO A 315 -17.96 7.16 29.81
CA PRO A 315 -19.00 6.85 30.79
C PRO A 315 -19.33 5.35 30.91
N GLN A 316 -19.26 4.64 29.79
CA GLN A 316 -19.50 3.20 29.76
C GLN A 316 -18.33 2.44 30.40
N HIS A 317 -17.10 2.89 30.14
CA HIS A 317 -15.89 2.35 30.76
C HIS A 317 -15.91 2.55 32.27
N GLU A 318 -16.22 3.76 32.77
CA GLU A 318 -16.38 4.02 34.21
C GLU A 318 -17.42 3.09 34.85
N GLY A 319 -18.55 2.87 34.16
CA GLY A 319 -19.57 1.92 34.57
C GLY A 319 -19.04 0.50 34.66
N GLN A 320 -18.30 0.04 33.64
CA GLN A 320 -17.65 -1.27 33.63
C GLN A 320 -16.70 -1.41 34.81
N MET A 321 -15.84 -0.42 35.06
CA MET A 321 -14.85 -0.48 36.14
C MET A 321 -15.50 -0.58 37.53
N ALA A 322 -16.77 -0.18 37.68
CA ALA A 322 -17.56 -0.34 38.89
C ALA A 322 -18.34 -1.68 38.97
N SER A 323 -18.25 -2.53 37.95
CA SER A 323 -19.00 -3.79 37.83
C SER A 323 -18.36 -4.95 38.60
N SER A 324 -19.12 -6.02 38.80
CA SER A 324 -18.61 -7.27 39.35
C SER A 324 -17.58 -7.95 38.45
N HIS A 325 -17.64 -7.72 37.13
CA HIS A 325 -16.64 -8.26 36.20
C HIS A 325 -15.28 -7.56 36.37
N ALA A 326 -15.27 -6.23 36.49
CA ALA A 326 -14.03 -5.49 36.79
C ALA A 326 -13.42 -5.92 38.14
N ALA A 327 -14.25 -6.09 39.16
CA ALA A 327 -13.80 -6.58 40.46
C ALA A 327 -13.15 -7.96 40.36
N ALA A 328 -13.78 -8.91 39.66
CA ALA A 328 -13.21 -10.24 39.44
C ALA A 328 -11.91 -10.20 38.62
N LEU A 329 -11.84 -9.34 37.60
CA LEU A 329 -10.63 -9.15 36.81
C LEU A 329 -9.48 -8.60 37.67
N ALA A 330 -9.76 -7.63 38.53
CA ALA A 330 -8.79 -7.06 39.48
C ALA A 330 -8.31 -8.06 40.54
N GLU A 331 -9.14 -9.05 40.87
CA GLU A 331 -8.77 -10.19 41.73
C GLU A 331 -7.92 -11.25 41.00
N GLY A 332 -7.65 -11.05 39.70
CA GLY A 332 -6.82 -11.93 38.88
C GLY A 332 -7.59 -12.98 38.09
N ASN A 333 -8.93 -12.94 38.10
CA ASN A 333 -9.73 -13.82 37.25
C ASN A 333 -9.74 -13.30 35.80
N LYS A 334 -8.83 -13.82 34.98
CA LYS A 334 -8.75 -13.45 33.55
C LYS A 334 -9.97 -13.86 32.73
N ASP A 335 -10.81 -14.76 33.21
CA ASP A 335 -12.05 -15.17 32.53
C ASP A 335 -13.20 -14.17 32.75
N ALA A 336 -13.00 -13.14 33.59
CA ALA A 336 -13.99 -12.09 33.81
C ALA A 336 -14.18 -11.24 32.54
N ALA A 337 -15.43 -10.92 32.23
CA ALA A 337 -15.79 -10.26 30.97
C ALA A 337 -15.32 -8.79 30.88
N THR A 338 -14.81 -8.43 29.71
CA THR A 338 -14.39 -7.09 29.27
C THR A 338 -15.37 -6.54 28.22
N CYS A 339 -15.10 -5.35 27.67
CA CYS A 339 -15.87 -4.77 26.58
C CYS A 339 -16.00 -5.73 25.38
N VAL A 340 -14.88 -6.38 25.02
CA VAL A 340 -14.77 -7.24 23.82
C VAL A 340 -15.57 -8.52 23.97
N ASP A 341 -15.68 -9.06 25.19
CA ASP A 341 -16.42 -10.29 25.45
C ASP A 341 -17.94 -10.12 25.22
N CYS A 342 -18.45 -8.89 25.37
CA CYS A 342 -19.85 -8.56 25.13
C CYS A 342 -20.13 -8.05 23.72
N HIS A 343 -19.26 -7.16 23.22
CA HIS A 343 -19.49 -6.43 21.97
C HIS A 343 -18.75 -6.99 20.76
N GLY A 344 -17.66 -7.74 20.97
CA GLY A 344 -16.68 -8.05 19.94
C GLY A 344 -15.67 -6.92 19.75
N SER A 345 -14.82 -7.05 18.73
CA SER A 345 -13.77 -6.07 18.39
C SER A 345 -14.05 -5.36 17.06
N HIS A 346 -14.10 -6.10 15.95
CA HIS A 346 -14.24 -5.53 14.60
C HIS A 346 -15.68 -5.59 14.04
N TYR A 347 -16.51 -6.54 14.49
CA TYR A 347 -17.86 -6.77 13.96
C TYR A 347 -18.95 -6.43 15.00
N ILE A 348 -18.86 -5.22 15.55
CA ILE A 348 -19.74 -4.79 16.64
C ILE A 348 -21.13 -4.46 16.05
N PRO A 349 -22.20 -5.17 16.45
CA PRO A 349 -23.54 -4.93 15.94
C PRO A 349 -24.14 -3.64 16.51
N PRO A 350 -25.30 -3.19 15.97
CA PRO A 350 -26.15 -2.24 16.64
C PRO A 350 -26.51 -2.70 18.07
N PRO A 351 -26.52 -1.76 19.04
CA PRO A 351 -26.91 -2.10 20.41
C PRO A 351 -28.38 -2.54 20.47
N ASN A 352 -28.65 -3.57 21.26
CA ASN A 352 -29.99 -4.15 21.49
C ASN A 352 -30.66 -4.85 20.29
N GLU A 353 -29.93 -5.15 19.21
CA GLU A 353 -30.50 -5.83 18.04
C GLU A 353 -29.74 -7.12 17.64
N PRO A 354 -30.46 -8.27 17.49
CA PRO A 354 -31.79 -8.54 18.05
C PRO A 354 -31.74 -8.50 19.58
N ARG A 355 -32.85 -8.17 20.24
CA ARG A 355 -32.87 -7.98 21.70
C ARG A 355 -32.47 -9.24 22.45
N SER A 356 -32.85 -10.41 21.93
CA SER A 356 -32.44 -11.71 22.43
C SER A 356 -30.91 -11.93 22.47
N ARG A 357 -30.12 -11.21 21.66
CA ARG A 357 -28.64 -11.29 21.67
C ARG A 357 -28.06 -10.96 23.05
N ILE A 358 -28.67 -10.03 23.79
CA ILE A 358 -28.19 -9.61 25.11
C ILE A 358 -28.10 -10.82 26.05
N SER A 359 -29.20 -11.59 26.17
CA SER A 359 -29.23 -12.77 27.03
C SER A 359 -28.32 -13.88 26.49
N GLN A 360 -28.18 -14.01 25.17
CA GLN A 360 -27.26 -14.98 24.53
C GLN A 360 -25.79 -14.66 24.80
N THR A 361 -25.42 -13.38 24.89
CA THR A 361 -24.06 -12.98 25.30
C THR A 361 -23.77 -13.45 26.72
N CYS A 362 -24.70 -13.23 27.67
CA CYS A 362 -24.53 -13.70 29.05
C CYS A 362 -24.37 -15.23 29.12
N ARG A 363 -25.10 -15.97 28.26
CA ARG A 363 -25.06 -17.44 28.20
C ARG A 363 -23.66 -18.01 28.00
N GLN A 364 -22.78 -17.28 27.30
CA GLN A 364 -21.43 -17.78 26.96
C GLN A 364 -20.64 -18.22 28.19
N CYS A 365 -20.83 -17.52 29.33
CA CYS A 365 -20.24 -17.88 30.61
C CYS A 365 -21.29 -18.30 31.67
N HIS A 366 -22.49 -17.71 31.63
CA HIS A 366 -23.57 -17.94 32.59
C HIS A 366 -24.62 -18.92 32.08
N SER A 367 -24.19 -20.00 31.43
CA SER A 367 -25.07 -20.97 30.77
C SER A 367 -26.10 -21.60 31.71
N ALA A 368 -25.69 -22.00 32.92
CA ALA A 368 -26.58 -22.66 33.88
C ALA A 368 -27.79 -21.79 34.27
N ILE A 369 -27.58 -20.52 34.58
CA ILE A 369 -28.68 -19.60 34.91
C ILE A 369 -29.43 -19.14 33.66
N PHE A 370 -28.77 -19.08 32.50
CA PHE A 370 -29.44 -18.83 31.24
C PHE A 370 -30.46 -19.93 30.90
N ASP A 371 -30.14 -21.19 31.15
CA ASP A 371 -31.06 -22.30 30.88
C ASP A 371 -32.32 -22.19 31.76
N GLU A 372 -32.19 -21.81 33.04
CA GLU A 372 -33.34 -21.51 33.91
C GLU A 372 -34.13 -20.27 33.42
N TYR A 373 -33.43 -19.22 32.98
CA TYR A 373 -34.08 -18.03 32.41
C TYR A 373 -34.86 -18.36 31.14
N ALA A 374 -34.31 -19.19 30.25
CA ALA A 374 -34.92 -19.57 29.00
C ALA A 374 -36.24 -20.35 29.19
N GLU A 375 -36.36 -21.11 30.29
CA GLU A 375 -37.59 -21.81 30.68
C GLU A 375 -38.61 -20.90 31.38
N SER A 376 -38.20 -19.71 31.83
CA SER A 376 -39.10 -18.74 32.46
C SER A 376 -40.03 -18.07 31.45
N VAL A 377 -41.12 -17.46 31.94
CA VAL A 377 -42.04 -16.68 31.09
C VAL A 377 -41.34 -15.51 30.38
N HIS A 378 -40.29 -14.94 30.97
CA HIS A 378 -39.54 -13.84 30.36
C HIS A 378 -38.63 -14.36 29.24
N GLY A 379 -37.83 -15.40 29.51
CA GLY A 379 -36.91 -15.95 28.52
C GLY A 379 -37.64 -16.66 27.37
N ALA A 380 -38.72 -17.40 27.65
CA ALA A 380 -39.50 -18.06 26.62
C ALA A 380 -40.10 -17.05 25.63
N ALA A 381 -40.70 -15.95 26.14
CA ALA A 381 -41.27 -14.90 25.29
C ALA A 381 -40.18 -14.12 24.53
N LEU A 382 -39.04 -13.82 25.16
CA LEU A 382 -37.93 -13.15 24.48
C LEU A 382 -37.34 -14.01 23.36
N LEU A 383 -37.10 -15.29 23.63
CA LEU A 383 -36.39 -16.17 22.69
C LEU A 383 -37.30 -16.68 21.56
N ALA A 384 -38.59 -16.88 21.82
CA ALA A 384 -39.53 -17.38 20.81
C ALA A 384 -40.15 -16.26 19.95
N GLU A 385 -40.40 -15.09 20.54
CA GLU A 385 -41.19 -14.02 19.91
C GLU A 385 -40.43 -12.69 19.78
N ASP A 386 -39.17 -12.61 20.24
CA ASP A 386 -38.40 -11.36 20.38
C ASP A 386 -39.20 -10.25 21.09
N ASN A 387 -40.01 -10.66 22.10
CA ASN A 387 -40.95 -9.79 22.76
C ASN A 387 -40.22 -8.65 23.51
N PRO A 388 -40.48 -7.36 23.19
CA PRO A 388 -39.76 -6.25 23.80
C PRO A 388 -40.20 -5.96 25.25
N ASP A 389 -41.37 -6.45 25.68
CA ASP A 389 -41.98 -6.15 26.98
C ASP A 389 -41.46 -7.05 28.11
N VAL A 390 -40.63 -8.06 27.79
CA VAL A 390 -40.00 -8.91 28.79
C VAL A 390 -38.58 -8.46 29.11
N PRO A 391 -38.14 -8.60 30.37
CA PRO A 391 -36.80 -8.23 30.77
C PRO A 391 -35.77 -9.25 30.26
N THR A 392 -34.62 -8.74 29.84
CA THR A 392 -33.38 -9.48 29.66
C THR A 392 -32.53 -9.39 30.95
N CYS A 393 -31.33 -9.96 30.94
CA CYS A 393 -30.41 -9.90 32.07
C CYS A 393 -30.11 -8.46 32.51
N ILE A 394 -29.92 -7.54 31.56
CA ILE A 394 -29.45 -6.18 31.86
C ILE A 394 -30.51 -5.30 32.52
N GLU A 395 -31.80 -5.62 32.39
CA GLU A 395 -32.87 -4.89 33.07
C GLU A 395 -32.77 -4.99 34.59
N CYS A 396 -32.29 -6.13 35.11
CA CYS A 396 -32.05 -6.34 36.53
C CYS A 396 -30.61 -5.99 36.91
N HIS A 397 -29.64 -6.42 36.11
CA HIS A 397 -28.23 -6.37 36.47
C HIS A 397 -27.54 -5.04 36.18
N GLY A 398 -28.06 -4.22 35.26
CA GLY A 398 -27.31 -3.12 34.67
C GLY A 398 -26.65 -3.53 33.36
N VAL A 399 -26.15 -2.55 32.61
CA VAL A 399 -25.58 -2.79 31.27
C VAL A 399 -24.07 -2.81 31.35
N HIS A 400 -23.48 -1.68 31.69
CA HIS A 400 -22.04 -1.55 31.91
C HIS A 400 -21.70 -1.61 33.41
N ASP A 401 -22.64 -1.25 34.29
CA ASP A 401 -22.51 -1.32 35.75
C ASP A 401 -23.02 -2.65 36.34
N VAL A 402 -22.74 -3.78 35.68
CA VAL A 402 -23.27 -5.11 36.04
C VAL A 402 -22.98 -5.41 37.52
N GLY A 403 -24.02 -5.41 38.34
CA GLY A 403 -23.91 -5.51 39.79
C GLY A 403 -23.78 -6.95 40.29
N ASP A 404 -23.10 -7.13 41.43
CA ASP A 404 -22.97 -8.41 42.11
C ASP A 404 -24.34 -8.89 42.68
N PRO A 405 -24.90 -9.98 42.15
CA PRO A 405 -26.21 -10.48 42.56
C PRO A 405 -26.25 -11.08 43.96
N THR A 406 -25.09 -11.38 44.55
CA THR A 406 -25.00 -11.99 45.88
C THR A 406 -25.21 -10.96 47.01
N THR A 407 -25.01 -9.67 46.72
CA THR A 407 -25.15 -8.62 47.72
C THR A 407 -26.60 -8.43 48.16
N ALA A 408 -26.80 -8.07 49.43
CA ALA A 408 -28.12 -7.71 49.93
C ALA A 408 -28.65 -6.42 49.26
N LEU A 409 -27.74 -5.50 48.92
CA LEU A 409 -28.08 -4.24 48.27
C LEU A 409 -28.68 -4.47 46.88
N PHE A 410 -28.07 -5.37 46.09
CA PHE A 410 -28.59 -5.75 44.77
C PHE A 410 -30.00 -6.32 44.88
N ARG A 411 -30.18 -7.36 45.70
CA ARG A 411 -31.47 -8.06 45.90
C ARG A 411 -32.59 -7.13 46.33
N ASN A 412 -32.28 -6.11 47.14
CA ASN A 412 -33.26 -5.13 47.60
C ASN A 412 -33.57 -4.05 46.55
N ARG A 413 -32.66 -3.81 45.57
CA ARG A 413 -32.83 -2.81 44.50
C ARG A 413 -33.41 -3.39 43.22
N SER A 414 -33.33 -4.69 42.98
CA SER A 414 -33.88 -5.35 41.78
C SER A 414 -35.37 -5.02 41.53
N PRO A 415 -36.27 -4.99 42.55
CA PRO A 415 -37.67 -4.61 42.34
C PRO A 415 -37.86 -3.13 41.98
N VAL A 416 -36.94 -2.25 42.40
CA VAL A 416 -37.04 -0.79 42.19
C VAL A 416 -36.57 -0.41 40.78
N ARG A 417 -35.53 -1.08 40.25
CA ARG A 417 -35.11 -0.92 38.83
C ARG A 417 -36.23 -1.33 37.85
N HIS A 418 -37.10 -2.26 38.23
CA HIS A 418 -38.28 -2.64 37.44
C HIS A 418 -39.37 -1.54 37.40
N LEU A 419 -39.70 -0.92 38.54
CA LEU A 419 -40.79 0.07 38.61
C LEU A 419 -40.49 1.34 37.79
N ASP A 420 -39.26 1.84 37.83
CA ASP A 420 -38.88 3.05 37.10
C ASP A 420 -38.86 2.87 35.57
N ARG A 421 -38.69 1.63 35.09
CA ARG A 421 -38.73 1.31 33.65
C ARG A 421 -40.11 0.85 33.16
N CYS A 422 -40.88 0.10 33.95
CA CYS A 422 -42.27 -0.22 33.58
C CYS A 422 -43.14 1.03 33.43
N ILE A 423 -42.88 2.10 34.20
CA ILE A 423 -43.60 3.38 34.06
C ILE A 423 -43.25 4.08 32.74
N ARG A 424 -42.07 3.86 32.14
CA ARG A 424 -41.69 4.48 30.86
C ARG A 424 -42.30 3.83 29.62
N TYR A 425 -42.79 2.59 29.72
CA TYR A 425 -43.41 1.86 28.60
C TYR A 425 -44.94 1.75 28.70
N VAL A 426 -45.56 2.33 29.73
CA VAL A 426 -47.03 2.33 29.95
C VAL A 426 -47.61 3.75 29.90
N CYS A 427 -47.01 4.68 29.13
CA CYS A 427 -47.59 6.00 28.88
C CYS A 427 -47.60 6.33 27.39
#